data_AF-B9KEL0-F1
#
_entry.id   AF-B9KEL0-F1
#
_cell.length_a   1.000
_cell.length_b   1.000
_cell.length_c   1.000
_cell.angle_alpha   90.00
_cell.angle_beta   90.00
_cell.angle_gamma   90.00
#
_symmetry.space_group_name_H-M   'P 1'
#
loop_
_entity.id
_entity.type
_entity.pdbx_description
1 polymer ?
#
loop_
_entity_poly.entity_id
_entity_poly.type
_entity_poly.pdbx_seq_one_letter_code
_entity_poly.pdbx_strand_id
1 'polypeptide(L)'
;MKKIVSLFIVGSLAASFALGADFSKKSNDEILNLAKSVKAQDQADLVIEMKKRMNEMKYKDARNFHQQFKANLHENISKLSTQERSQRRVIVQEDMQKLTDEMSGKEIRELNLHHYNNAHSHRNYHGFKAHHANCPMR
;
A
#
# COMPACT_ATOMS: atom_id res chain seq x y z
N MET A 1 -3.11 -46.47 -0.29
CA MET A 1 -4.23 -45.87 -1.05
C MET A 1 -5.06 -45.05 -0.06
N LYS A 2 -5.36 -43.75 -0.15
CA LYS A 2 -5.24 -42.70 -1.19
C LYS A 2 -4.79 -41.42 -0.45
N LYS A 3 -3.76 -40.70 -0.94
CA LYS A 3 -3.40 -39.38 -0.41
C LYS A 3 -4.33 -38.36 -1.07
N ILE A 4 -5.20 -37.72 -0.28
CA ILE A 4 -6.07 -36.64 -0.76
C ILE A 4 -5.19 -35.40 -0.88
N VAL A 5 -4.66 -35.15 -2.08
CA VAL A 5 -4.02 -33.89 -2.42
C VAL A 5 -5.15 -32.87 -2.57
N SER A 6 -5.39 -32.10 -1.51
CA SER A 6 -6.29 -30.95 -1.54
C SER A 6 -5.63 -29.86 -2.37
N LEU A 7 -6.05 -29.76 -3.63
CA LEU A 7 -5.65 -28.70 -4.55
C LEU A 7 -6.48 -27.47 -4.22
N PHE A 8 -5.94 -26.55 -3.40
CA PHE A 8 -6.51 -25.22 -3.26
C PHE A 8 -6.29 -24.48 -4.59
N ILE A 9 -7.35 -24.37 -5.39
CA ILE A 9 -7.38 -23.49 -6.56
C ILE A 9 -7.49 -22.07 -6.01
N VAL A 10 -6.33 -21.45 -5.75
CA VAL A 10 -6.24 -20.00 -5.58
C VAL A 10 -6.43 -19.41 -6.98
N GLY A 11 -7.53 -18.68 -7.16
CA GLY A 11 -7.81 -17.96 -8.40
C GLY A 11 -6.65 -17.03 -8.72
N SER A 12 -5.90 -17.35 -9.76
CA SER A 12 -4.77 -16.55 -10.21
C SER A 12 -5.29 -15.24 -10.79
N LEU A 13 -5.28 -14.19 -9.98
CA LEU A 13 -5.32 -12.81 -10.46
C LEU A 13 -3.94 -12.48 -11.05
N ALA A 14 -3.64 -13.09 -12.20
CA ALA A 14 -2.42 -12.85 -12.95
C ALA A 14 -2.53 -11.51 -13.68
N ALA A 15 -2.43 -10.43 -12.92
CA ALA A 15 -2.30 -9.10 -13.46
C ALA A 15 -0.80 -8.86 -13.72
N SER A 16 -0.41 -9.04 -14.98
CA SER A 16 0.94 -8.78 -15.51
C SER A 16 1.17 -7.26 -15.59
N PHE A 17 1.48 -6.61 -14.48
CA PHE A 17 1.88 -5.20 -14.46
C PHE A 17 3.41 -5.12 -14.48
N ALA A 18 3.98 -4.95 -15.68
CA ALA A 18 5.42 -4.85 -15.87
C ALA A 18 5.80 -3.42 -16.26
N LEU A 19 5.94 -2.56 -15.24
CA LEU A 19 6.88 -1.42 -15.21
C LEU A 19 7.47 -1.20 -13.79
N GLY A 20 7.42 -2.22 -12.93
CA GLY A 20 7.79 -2.15 -11.51
C GLY A 20 8.53 -3.40 -11.02
N ALA A 21 8.95 -3.39 -9.76
CA ALA A 21 9.66 -4.52 -9.15
C ALA A 21 8.72 -5.71 -8.91
N ASP A 22 9.01 -6.87 -9.52
CA ASP A 22 8.23 -8.09 -9.30
C ASP A 22 8.59 -8.76 -7.96
N PHE A 23 7.71 -8.59 -6.97
CA PHE A 23 7.85 -9.19 -5.64
C PHE A 23 7.06 -10.50 -5.45
N SER A 24 6.37 -11.00 -6.49
CA SER A 24 5.50 -12.18 -6.40
C SER A 24 6.23 -13.45 -5.92
N LYS A 25 7.53 -13.55 -6.22
CA LYS A 25 8.38 -14.70 -5.85
C LYS A 25 8.99 -14.61 -4.46
N LYS A 26 8.72 -13.54 -3.71
CA LYS A 26 9.28 -13.32 -2.37
C LYS A 26 8.49 -14.08 -1.30
N SER A 27 9.15 -14.51 -0.24
CA SER A 27 8.48 -14.98 0.97
C SER A 27 7.90 -13.81 1.78
N ASN A 28 6.98 -14.10 2.71
CA ASN A 28 6.41 -13.06 3.57
C ASN A 28 7.47 -12.34 4.40
N ASP A 29 8.46 -13.10 4.90
CA ASP A 29 9.58 -12.53 5.66
C ASP A 29 10.46 -11.65 4.78
N GLU A 30 10.66 -12.00 3.50
CA GLU A 30 11.35 -11.13 2.55
C GLU A 30 10.57 -9.84 2.28
N ILE A 31 9.24 -9.88 2.13
CA ILE A 31 8.42 -8.67 1.99
C ILE A 31 8.56 -7.75 3.21
N LEU A 32 8.51 -8.32 4.42
CA LEU A 32 8.72 -7.56 5.65
C LEU A 32 10.12 -6.96 5.74
N ASN A 33 11.15 -7.70 5.32
CA ASN A 33 12.51 -7.20 5.30
C ASN A 33 12.73 -6.13 4.24
N LEU A 34 12.14 -6.27 3.06
CA LEU A 34 12.17 -5.24 2.00
C LEU A 34 11.59 -3.92 2.51
N ALA A 35 10.51 -3.93 3.30
CA ALA A 35 9.94 -2.70 3.86
C ALA A 35 10.95 -1.86 4.66
N LYS A 36 11.96 -2.49 5.28
CA LYS A 36 13.01 -1.82 6.07
C LYS A 36 13.98 -0.99 5.22
N SER A 37 14.08 -1.25 3.91
CA SER A 37 15.08 -0.63 3.03
C SER A 37 14.59 -0.31 1.62
N VAL A 38 13.30 -0.54 1.32
CA VAL A 38 12.72 -0.27 0.00
C VAL A 38 12.94 1.19 -0.38
N LYS A 39 13.25 1.42 -1.67
CA LYS A 39 13.40 2.76 -2.24
C LYS A 39 12.03 3.36 -2.57
N ALA A 40 12.00 4.63 -2.97
CA ALA A 40 10.74 5.30 -3.32
C ALA A 40 10.05 4.63 -4.51
N GLN A 41 10.82 4.28 -5.54
CA GLN A 41 10.36 3.76 -6.83
C GLN A 41 9.69 2.39 -6.70
N ASP A 42 10.16 1.54 -5.79
CA ASP A 42 9.63 0.17 -5.65
C ASP A 42 8.58 0.06 -4.53
N GLN A 43 8.32 1.14 -3.79
CA GLN A 43 7.46 1.08 -2.61
C GLN A 43 5.99 0.84 -2.99
N ALA A 44 5.52 1.37 -4.12
CA ALA A 44 4.15 1.17 -4.59
C ALA A 44 3.88 -0.32 -4.89
N ASP A 45 4.74 -0.95 -5.67
CA ASP A 45 4.69 -2.40 -5.96
C ASP A 45 4.75 -3.24 -4.69
N LEU A 46 5.64 -2.89 -3.75
CA LEU A 46 5.78 -3.61 -2.50
C LEU A 46 4.50 -3.51 -1.64
N VAL A 47 3.84 -2.36 -1.64
CA VAL A 47 2.56 -2.15 -0.94
C VAL A 47 1.45 -2.99 -1.57
N ILE A 48 1.37 -3.04 -2.90
CA ILE A 48 0.39 -3.87 -3.62
C ILE A 48 0.62 -5.35 -3.30
N GLU A 49 1.85 -5.82 -3.35
CA GLU A 49 2.19 -7.21 -3.03
C GLU A 49 1.83 -7.58 -1.59
N MET A 50 2.11 -6.68 -0.64
CA MET A 50 1.68 -6.84 0.75
C MET A 50 0.15 -6.96 0.86
N LYS A 51 -0.62 -6.15 0.12
CA LYS A 51 -2.09 -6.21 0.10
C LYS A 51 -2.61 -7.53 -0.49
N LYS A 52 -2.03 -8.00 -1.60
CA LYS A 52 -2.37 -9.30 -2.20
C LYS A 52 -2.23 -10.42 -1.18
N ARG A 53 -1.10 -10.46 -0.47
CA ARG A 53 -0.83 -11.47 0.57
C ARG A 53 -1.80 -11.41 1.74
N MET A 54 -2.17 -10.20 2.19
CA MET A 54 -3.15 -10.05 3.24
C MET A 54 -4.51 -10.68 2.88
N ASN A 55 -4.92 -10.63 1.61
CA ASN A 55 -6.18 -11.21 1.15
C ASN A 55 -6.17 -12.75 1.17
N GLU A 56 -4.99 -13.37 1.10
CA GLU A 56 -4.82 -14.83 1.18
C GLU A 56 -4.64 -15.34 2.62
N MET A 57 -4.37 -14.43 3.57
CA MET A 57 -4.12 -14.76 4.97
C MET A 57 -5.42 -14.81 5.79
N LYS A 58 -5.38 -15.59 6.89
CA LYS A 58 -6.41 -15.49 7.94
C LYS A 58 -6.34 -14.11 8.59
N TYR A 59 -7.48 -13.58 9.01
CA TYR A 59 -7.61 -12.23 9.57
C TYR A 59 -6.53 -11.86 10.61
N LYS A 60 -6.27 -12.74 11.58
CA LYS A 60 -5.28 -12.49 12.65
C LYS A 60 -3.86 -12.37 12.07
N ASP A 61 -3.51 -13.23 11.12
CA ASP A 61 -2.19 -13.26 10.50
C ASP A 61 -2.02 -12.06 9.57
N ALA A 62 -3.04 -11.74 8.78
CA ALA A 62 -3.08 -10.55 7.93
C ALA A 62 -2.89 -9.26 8.75
N ARG A 63 -3.55 -9.17 9.92
CA ARG A 63 -3.42 -8.02 10.83
C ARG A 63 -1.99 -7.90 11.36
N ASN A 64 -1.39 -8.99 11.82
CA ASN A 64 -0.02 -9.00 12.34
C ASN A 64 0.99 -8.66 11.23
N PHE A 65 0.83 -9.25 10.05
CA PHE A 65 1.67 -8.99 8.89
C PHE A 65 1.63 -7.51 8.48
N HIS A 66 0.42 -6.93 8.38
CA HIS A 66 0.23 -5.51 8.05
C HIS A 66 0.86 -4.58 9.08
N GLN A 67 0.74 -4.91 10.37
CA GLN A 67 1.35 -4.12 11.45
C GLN A 67 2.87 -4.13 11.36
N GLN A 68 3.48 -5.30 11.18
CA GLN A 68 4.93 -5.43 11.02
C GLN A 68 5.41 -4.69 9.76
N PHE A 69 4.71 -4.85 8.64
CA PHE A 69 5.03 -4.14 7.41
C PHE A 69 5.02 -2.62 7.59
N LYS A 70 3.96 -2.09 8.20
CA LYS A 70 3.83 -0.66 8.49
C LYS A 70 4.91 -0.14 9.43
N ALA A 71 5.24 -0.90 10.47
CA ALA A 71 6.31 -0.53 11.40
C ALA A 71 7.67 -0.46 10.69
N ASN A 72 8.02 -1.49 9.91
CA ASN A 72 9.28 -1.53 9.16
C ASN A 72 9.37 -0.39 8.13
N LEU A 73 8.29 -0.14 7.39
CA LEU A 73 8.25 0.94 6.40
C LEU A 73 8.32 2.32 7.08
N HIS A 74 7.64 2.50 8.21
CA HIS A 74 7.72 3.72 8.99
C HIS A 74 9.15 3.97 9.49
N GLU A 75 9.81 2.96 10.04
CA GLU A 75 11.19 3.06 10.50
C GLU A 75 12.14 3.46 9.36
N ASN A 76 12.00 2.84 8.17
CA ASN A 76 12.75 3.20 6.97
C ASN A 76 12.56 4.68 6.62
N ILE A 77 11.31 5.13 6.49
CA ILE A 77 10.99 6.51 6.13
C ILE A 77 11.42 7.51 7.22
N SER A 78 11.40 7.10 8.49
CA SER A 78 11.78 7.94 9.63
C SER A 78 13.26 8.35 9.60
N LYS A 79 14.11 7.60 8.90
CA LYS A 79 15.54 7.90 8.74
C LYS A 79 15.80 9.03 7.73
N LEU A 80 14.81 9.37 6.91
CA LEU A 80 14.91 10.41 5.90
C LEU A 80 14.63 11.81 6.49
N SER A 81 15.26 12.82 5.91
CA SER A 81 14.94 14.24 6.15
C SER A 81 13.53 14.60 5.68
N THR A 82 13.01 15.74 6.15
CA THR A 82 11.67 16.22 5.73
C THR A 82 11.56 16.38 4.20
N GLN A 83 12.62 16.88 3.54
CA GLN A 83 12.64 17.07 2.10
C GLN A 83 12.59 15.72 1.36
N GLU A 84 13.43 14.76 1.75
CA GLU A 84 13.46 13.42 1.17
C GLU A 84 12.14 12.68 1.38
N ARG A 85 11.52 12.80 2.57
CA ARG A 85 10.18 12.24 2.82
C ARG A 85 9.14 12.86 1.90
N SER A 86 9.20 14.16 1.63
CA SER A 86 8.27 14.83 0.73
C SER A 86 8.44 14.37 -0.71
N GLN A 87 9.68 14.25 -1.20
CA GLN A 87 9.99 13.75 -2.54
C GLN A 87 9.54 12.30 -2.70
N ARG A 88 9.87 11.44 -1.71
CA ARG A 88 9.43 10.05 -1.69
C ARG A 88 7.91 9.92 -1.72
N ARG A 89 7.18 10.77 -0.99
CA ARG A 89 5.71 10.77 -1.01
C ARG A 89 5.17 11.06 -2.42
N VAL A 90 5.74 12.03 -3.14
CA VAL A 90 5.33 12.35 -4.51
C VAL A 90 5.53 11.16 -5.44
N ILE A 91 6.74 10.58 -5.45
CA ILE A 91 7.07 9.41 -6.28
C ILE A 91 6.09 8.26 -6.01
N VAL A 92 5.91 7.90 -4.73
CA VAL A 92 5.01 6.80 -4.36
C VAL A 92 3.56 7.10 -4.72
N GLN A 93 3.10 8.35 -4.63
CA GLN A 93 1.75 8.73 -5.04
C GLN A 93 1.55 8.61 -6.55
N GLU A 94 2.52 9.07 -7.35
CA GLU A 94 2.50 8.95 -8.81
C GLU A 94 2.54 7.49 -9.25
N ASP A 95 3.40 6.67 -8.64
CA ASP A 95 3.52 5.25 -8.99
C ASP A 95 2.26 4.47 -8.58
N MET A 96 1.72 4.74 -7.39
CA MET A 96 0.43 4.17 -6.99
C MET A 96 -0.70 4.56 -7.94
N GLN A 97 -0.75 5.83 -8.39
CA GLN A 97 -1.78 6.30 -9.34
C GLN A 97 -1.67 5.55 -10.67
N LYS A 98 -0.46 5.45 -11.25
CA LYS A 98 -0.23 4.71 -12.49
C LYS A 98 -0.68 3.26 -12.38
N LEU A 99 -0.29 2.58 -11.29
CA LEU A 99 -0.70 1.20 -11.04
C LEU A 99 -2.22 1.08 -10.91
N THR A 100 -2.89 2.03 -10.26
CA THR A 100 -4.34 2.02 -10.13
C THR A 100 -5.10 2.43 -11.39
N ASP A 101 -4.52 3.23 -12.28
CA ASP A 101 -5.11 3.57 -13.59
C ASP A 101 -5.20 2.35 -14.51
N GLU A 102 -4.28 1.41 -14.35
CA GLU A 102 -4.25 0.14 -15.10
C GLU A 102 -5.09 -0.97 -14.46
N MET A 103 -5.57 -0.78 -13.21
CA MET A 103 -6.39 -1.76 -12.49
C MET A 103 -7.89 -1.58 -12.75
N SER A 104 -8.62 -2.69 -12.76
CA SER A 104 -10.08 -2.64 -12.76
C SER A 104 -10.63 -2.10 -11.42
N GLY A 105 -11.83 -1.51 -11.47
CA GLY A 105 -12.52 -1.05 -10.26
C GLY A 105 -12.76 -2.15 -9.22
N LYS A 106 -12.83 -3.42 -9.65
CA LYS A 106 -12.93 -4.59 -8.76
C LYS A 106 -11.61 -4.83 -8.04
N GLU A 107 -10.49 -4.84 -8.75
CA GLU A 107 -9.14 -5.03 -8.16
C GLU A 107 -8.81 -3.93 -7.15
N ILE A 108 -9.14 -2.67 -7.48
CA ILE A 108 -8.96 -1.53 -6.57
C ILE A 108 -9.75 -1.74 -5.26
N ARG A 109 -10.98 -2.30 -5.34
CA ARG A 109 -11.81 -2.63 -4.17
C ARG A 109 -11.21 -3.75 -3.35
N GLU A 110 -10.81 -4.83 -4.01
CA GLU A 110 -10.24 -6.02 -3.35
C GLU A 110 -8.93 -5.71 -2.62
N LEU A 111 -8.09 -4.84 -3.18
CA LEU A 111 -6.82 -4.43 -2.56
C LEU A 111 -6.98 -3.22 -1.61
N ASN A 112 -8.18 -2.66 -1.50
CA ASN A 112 -8.49 -1.46 -0.72
C ASN A 112 -7.56 -0.28 -1.06
N LEU A 113 -7.48 0.05 -2.36
CA LEU A 113 -6.61 1.09 -2.93
C LEU A 113 -7.35 2.41 -3.22
N HIS A 114 -8.57 2.59 -2.70
CA HIS A 114 -9.48 3.72 -3.00
C HIS A 114 -8.94 5.12 -2.71
N HIS A 115 -7.88 5.25 -1.92
CA HIS A 115 -7.33 6.55 -1.55
C HIS A 115 -6.32 7.10 -2.55
N TYR A 116 -5.89 6.31 -3.53
CA TYR A 116 -4.89 6.72 -4.50
C TYR A 116 -5.48 7.32 -5.78
N ASN A 117 -6.69 6.91 -6.20
CA ASN A 117 -7.40 7.39 -7.40
C ASN A 117 -7.92 8.84 -7.37
N ASN A 118 -7.47 9.68 -6.43
CA ASN A 118 -7.97 11.05 -6.29
C ASN A 118 -7.09 12.08 -7.01
N ALA A 119 -6.67 11.77 -8.24
CA ALA A 119 -5.98 12.70 -9.13
C ALA A 119 -6.82 13.94 -9.52
N HIS A 120 -8.10 14.02 -9.12
CA HIS A 120 -8.98 15.18 -9.35
C HIS A 120 -9.53 15.86 -8.09
N SER A 121 -8.98 15.58 -6.91
CA SER A 121 -9.19 16.46 -5.76
C SER A 121 -8.28 17.68 -5.91
N HIS A 122 -8.69 18.65 -6.74
CA HIS A 122 -8.24 20.03 -6.59
C HIS A 122 -8.35 20.41 -5.11
N ARG A 123 -7.22 20.44 -4.40
CA ARG A 123 -7.13 21.14 -3.13
C ARG A 123 -7.28 22.63 -3.44
N ASN A 124 -8.53 23.07 -3.56
CA ASN A 124 -8.88 24.43 -3.22
C ASN A 124 -8.60 24.58 -1.74
N TYR A 125 -7.36 24.94 -1.42
CA TYR A 125 -6.97 25.43 -0.11
C TYR A 125 -7.56 26.85 0.04
N HIS A 126 -8.89 26.96 0.08
CA HIS A 126 -9.52 28.15 0.62
C HIS A 126 -9.32 28.10 2.12
N GLY A 127 -8.44 28.97 2.60
CA GLY A 127 -8.15 29.13 4.01
C GLY A 127 -9.43 29.32 4.82
N PHE A 128 -9.79 28.32 5.62
CA PHE A 128 -10.67 28.50 6.75
C PHE A 128 -9.91 29.29 7.82
N LYS A 129 -9.84 30.61 7.66
CA LYS A 129 -9.85 31.52 8.81
C LYS A 129 -11.28 31.52 9.36
N ALA A 130 -11.65 30.47 10.09
CA ALA A 130 -12.81 30.53 10.96
C ALA A 130 -12.35 31.08 12.31
N HIS A 131 -12.91 32.23 12.68
CA HIS A 131 -12.67 32.94 13.91
C HIS A 131 -12.93 32.03 15.14
N HIS A 132 -11.86 31.65 15.85
CA HIS A 132 -11.98 31.20 17.24
C HIS A 132 -12.19 32.41 18.14
N ALA A 133 -13.37 33.00 18.08
CA ALA A 133 -13.86 33.92 19.10
C ALA A 133 -15.23 33.42 19.53
N ASN A 134 -15.32 32.98 20.79
CA ASN A 134 -16.51 32.54 21.52
C ASN A 134 -16.90 31.05 21.37
N CYS A 135 -16.29 30.21 22.21
CA CYS A 135 -16.97 29.05 22.77
C CYS A 135 -16.91 29.17 24.30
N PRO A 136 -18.04 29.47 25.00
CA PRO A 136 -18.12 29.30 26.44
C PRO A 136 -18.19 27.80 26.75
N MET A 137 -17.21 27.30 27.51
CA MET A 137 -17.26 25.97 28.11
C MET A 137 -18.49 25.91 29.03
N ARG A 138 -19.34 24.89 28.85
CA ARG A 138 -20.42 24.55 29.76
C ARG A 138 -20.11 23.22 30.43
#